data_AF-A0A7R9PMW8-F1
#
_entry.id   AF-A0A7R9PMW8-F1
#
_cell.length_a   1.000
_cell.length_b   1.000
_cell.length_c   1.000
_cell.angle_alpha   90.00
_cell.angle_beta   90.00
_cell.angle_gamma   90.00
#
_symmetry.space_group_name_H-M   'P 1'
#
loop_
_entity.id
_entity.type
_entity.pdbx_description
1 polymer ?
#
loop_
_entity_poly.entity_id
_entity_poly.type
_entity_poly.pdbx_seq_one_letter_code
_entity_poly.pdbx_strand_id
1 'polypeptide(L)'
;MGMSRLEVNLRRLLSQCENLAKEGHQKDWRLDKPTAAEKVVAAQLLSHGPTSTSDTITKEIHQKTTSKYTKELRDQLFQNDKVEASEDNLRHRKEKGSGEDLDVLLKYHHSMREKIADNMLLMVRNLKEQSQLASTIIKKDVEVIVLSSTAEDKEIEVRISVR
;
A
#
# COMPACT_ATOMS: atom_id res chain seq x y z
N MET A 1 18.32 55.05 -32.39
CA MET A 1 17.81 54.89 -31.02
C MET A 1 18.24 53.52 -30.53
N GLY A 2 19.20 53.46 -29.59
CA GLY A 2 19.72 52.18 -29.10
C GLY A 2 18.69 51.51 -28.19
N MET A 3 18.46 50.21 -28.41
CA MET A 3 17.55 49.42 -27.56
C MET A 3 18.05 49.44 -26.11
N SER A 4 17.11 49.55 -25.17
CA SER A 4 17.43 49.55 -23.74
C SER A 4 17.98 48.18 -23.32
N ARG A 5 18.80 48.15 -22.25
CA ARG A 5 19.34 46.88 -21.71
C ARG A 5 18.23 45.88 -21.35
N LEU A 6 17.08 46.38 -20.89
CA LEU A 6 15.90 45.58 -20.61
C LEU A 6 15.32 44.95 -21.88
N GLU A 7 15.22 45.73 -22.96
CA GLU A 7 14.71 45.24 -24.24
C GLU A 7 15.64 44.18 -24.85
N VAL A 8 16.95 44.36 -24.74
CA VAL A 8 17.94 43.36 -25.19
C VAL A 8 17.80 42.06 -24.39
N ASN A 9 17.68 42.15 -23.07
CA ASN A 9 17.50 40.97 -22.21
C ASN A 9 16.17 40.26 -22.49
N LEU A 10 15.09 41.01 -22.67
CA LEU A 10 13.78 40.44 -22.99
C LEU A 10 13.78 39.76 -24.36
N ARG A 11 14.35 40.39 -25.38
CA ARG A 11 14.49 39.78 -26.72
C ARG A 11 15.35 38.52 -26.68
N ARG A 12 16.43 38.53 -25.89
CA ARG A 12 17.30 37.35 -25.73
C ARG A 12 16.59 36.21 -25.01
N LEU A 13 15.83 36.52 -23.96
CA LEU A 13 15.03 35.53 -23.23
C LEU A 13 13.92 34.94 -24.11
N LEU A 14 13.20 35.78 -24.86
CA LEU A 14 12.17 35.32 -25.78
C LEU A 14 12.75 34.43 -26.88
N SER A 15 13.92 34.79 -27.43
CA SER A 15 14.62 33.94 -28.39
C SER A 15 15.07 32.62 -27.77
N GLN A 16 15.50 32.60 -26.51
CA GLN A 16 15.81 31.37 -25.78
C GLN A 16 14.58 30.50 -25.55
N CYS A 17 13.45 31.09 -25.14
CA CYS A 17 12.19 30.37 -24.99
C CYS A 17 11.68 29.82 -26.32
N GLU A 18 11.83 30.59 -27.41
CA GLU A 18 11.46 30.16 -28.76
C GLU A 18 12.35 29.00 -29.24
N ASN A 19 13.66 29.06 -28.98
CA ASN A 19 14.57 27.96 -29.30
C ASN A 19 14.27 26.71 -28.46
N LEU A 20 13.99 26.85 -27.16
CA LEU A 20 13.58 25.74 -26.30
C LEU A 20 12.24 25.12 -26.73
N ALA A 21 11.31 25.93 -27.24
CA ALA A 21 10.05 25.45 -27.80
C ALA A 21 10.23 24.76 -29.16
N LYS A 22 11.17 25.24 -30.00
CA LYS A 22 11.52 24.64 -31.30
C LYS A 22 12.37 23.38 -31.16
N GLU A 23 13.22 23.32 -30.14
CA GLU A 23 13.89 22.11 -29.64
C GLU A 23 12.92 21.18 -28.90
N GLY A 24 11.61 21.44 -29.05
CA GLY A 24 10.52 20.59 -28.63
C GLY A 24 10.93 19.13 -28.73
N HIS A 25 11.25 18.58 -27.57
CA HIS A 25 11.50 17.18 -27.37
C HIS A 25 10.44 16.47 -28.19
N GLN A 26 10.86 15.58 -29.09
CA GLN A 26 10.00 14.64 -29.81
C GLN A 26 9.39 13.67 -28.79
N LYS A 27 8.64 14.22 -27.85
CA LYS A 27 7.95 13.55 -26.77
C LYS A 27 6.83 14.51 -26.46
N ASP A 28 5.73 14.28 -27.17
CA ASP A 28 4.45 14.88 -26.88
C ASP A 28 4.32 15.01 -25.36
N TRP A 29 4.12 16.22 -24.85
CA TRP A 29 3.78 16.45 -23.44
C TRP A 29 2.49 15.71 -23.05
N ARG A 30 1.74 15.24 -24.06
CA ARG A 30 0.67 14.26 -23.90
C ARG A 30 1.34 12.97 -23.47
N LEU A 31 1.16 12.61 -22.20
CA LEU A 31 1.50 11.31 -21.65
C LEU A 31 1.33 10.24 -22.72
N ASP A 32 2.40 9.52 -23.05
CA ASP A 32 2.31 8.35 -23.92
C ASP A 32 1.15 7.50 -23.40
N LYS A 33 0.27 7.08 -24.30
CA LYS A 33 -0.91 6.31 -23.91
C LYS A 33 -0.39 5.12 -23.12
N PRO A 34 -0.79 4.94 -21.85
CA PRO A 34 -0.21 3.92 -21.01
C PRO A 34 -0.43 2.57 -21.65
N THR A 35 0.62 1.76 -21.69
CA THR A 35 0.53 0.42 -22.26
C THR A 35 -0.48 -0.43 -21.48
N ALA A 36 -1.04 -1.47 -22.08
CA ALA A 36 -1.97 -2.34 -21.35
C ALA A 36 -1.30 -2.94 -20.09
N ALA A 37 0.01 -3.20 -20.14
CA ALA A 37 0.79 -3.64 -18.99
C ALA A 37 0.85 -2.57 -17.89
N GLU A 38 1.16 -1.32 -18.22
CA GLU A 38 1.18 -0.20 -17.26
C GLU A 38 -0.18 0.03 -16.61
N LYS A 39 -1.28 -0.08 -17.38
CA LYS A 39 -2.65 0.01 -16.85
C LYS A 39 -2.95 -1.08 -15.83
N VAL A 40 -2.50 -2.32 -16.07
CA VAL A 40 -2.70 -3.45 -15.14
C VAL A 40 -1.89 -3.27 -13.87
N VAL A 41 -0.62 -2.84 -13.99
CA VAL A 41 0.25 -2.58 -12.84
C VAL A 41 -0.32 -1.44 -11.98
N ALA A 42 -0.75 -0.34 -12.62
CA ALA A 42 -1.38 0.77 -11.91
C ALA A 42 -2.64 0.33 -11.16
N ALA A 43 -3.51 -0.48 -11.78
CA ALA A 43 -4.71 -1.00 -11.13
C ALA A 43 -4.41 -1.88 -9.91
N GLN A 44 -3.30 -2.65 -9.92
CA GLN A 44 -2.87 -3.47 -8.78
C GLN A 44 -2.25 -2.63 -7.65
N LEU A 45 -1.54 -1.56 -7.99
CA LEU A 45 -0.94 -0.63 -7.02
C LEU A 45 -1.98 0.26 -6.33
N LEU A 46 -3.12 0.48 -6.99
CA LEU A 46 -4.32 1.07 -6.38
C LEU A 46 -4.97 0.06 -5.41
N SER A 47 -4.26 -0.22 -4.31
CA SER A 47 -4.67 -1.14 -3.26
C SER A 47 -5.90 -0.61 -2.51
N HIS A 48 -6.84 -1.51 -2.22
CA HIS A 48 -7.87 -1.25 -1.22
C HIS A 48 -7.21 -1.24 0.16
N GLY A 49 -6.88 -0.05 0.67
CA GLY A 49 -6.41 0.10 2.04
C GLY A 49 -7.46 -0.40 3.05
N PRO A 50 -7.05 -0.94 4.21
CA PRO A 50 -7.96 -1.43 5.26
C PRO A 50 -8.84 -0.33 5.90
N THR A 51 -8.69 0.92 5.48
CA THR A 51 -9.48 2.07 5.95
C THR A 51 -10.64 2.46 5.02
N SER A 52 -10.83 1.78 3.87
CA SER A 52 -11.98 2.00 2.99
C SER A 52 -13.00 0.86 3.13
N THR A 53 -13.57 0.75 4.32
CA THR A 53 -14.67 -0.17 4.62
C THR A 53 -15.99 0.60 4.66
N SER A 54 -16.62 0.79 3.50
CA SER A 54 -18.06 1.08 3.42
C SER A 54 -18.63 0.76 2.04
N ASP A 55 -17.91 1.08 0.97
CA ASP A 55 -18.60 1.18 -0.33
C ASP A 55 -18.38 -0.07 -1.18
N THR A 56 -19.39 -0.96 -1.20
CA THR A 56 -19.53 -2.06 -2.18
C THR A 56 -19.28 -1.59 -3.61
N ILE A 57 -19.69 -0.35 -3.91
CA ILE A 57 -19.47 0.36 -5.16
C ILE A 57 -17.97 0.47 -5.48
N THR A 58 -17.12 0.81 -4.52
CA THR A 58 -15.67 0.97 -4.73
C THR A 58 -15.01 -0.36 -5.07
N LYS A 59 -15.43 -1.45 -4.42
CA LYS A 59 -14.96 -2.81 -4.74
C LYS A 59 -15.38 -3.25 -6.14
N GLU A 60 -16.62 -2.96 -6.52
CA GLU A 60 -17.15 -3.27 -7.86
C GLU A 60 -16.44 -2.46 -8.95
N ILE A 61 -16.18 -1.17 -8.71
CA ILE A 61 -15.42 -0.31 -9.62
C ILE A 61 -14.00 -0.85 -9.80
N HIS A 62 -13.30 -1.20 -8.73
CA HIS A 62 -11.95 -1.76 -8.84
C HIS A 62 -11.97 -3.10 -9.57
N GLN A 63 -12.89 -4.01 -9.21
CA GLN A 63 -13.02 -5.31 -9.87
C GLN A 63 -13.25 -5.14 -11.38
N LYS A 64 -14.20 -4.27 -11.77
CA LYS A 64 -14.52 -3.98 -13.16
C LYS A 64 -13.34 -3.34 -13.91
N THR A 65 -12.61 -2.45 -13.25
CA THR A 65 -11.44 -1.76 -13.82
C THR A 65 -10.29 -2.74 -14.05
N THR A 66 -9.97 -3.57 -13.06
CA THR A 66 -8.93 -4.60 -13.16
C THR A 66 -9.28 -5.63 -14.24
N SER A 67 -10.52 -6.15 -14.25
CA SER A 67 -10.95 -7.10 -15.29
C SER A 67 -10.86 -6.50 -16.70
N LYS A 68 -11.18 -5.21 -16.87
CA LYS A 68 -11.08 -4.52 -18.16
C LYS A 68 -9.63 -4.43 -18.66
N TYR A 69 -8.70 -3.96 -17.82
CA TYR A 69 -7.31 -3.81 -18.24
C TYR A 69 -6.59 -5.15 -18.43
N THR A 70 -6.91 -6.16 -17.62
CA THR A 70 -6.38 -7.52 -17.81
C THR A 70 -6.88 -8.14 -19.11
N LYS A 71 -8.15 -7.88 -19.50
CA LYS A 71 -8.68 -8.32 -20.80
C LYS A 71 -7.97 -7.62 -21.95
N GLU A 72 -7.77 -6.31 -21.88
CA GLU A 72 -7.05 -5.53 -22.90
C GLU A 72 -5.62 -6.04 -23.10
N LEU A 73 -4.92 -6.39 -22.02
CA LEU A 73 -3.58 -6.97 -22.07
C LEU A 73 -3.60 -8.37 -22.73
N ARG A 74 -4.57 -9.21 -22.38
CA ARG A 74 -4.76 -10.53 -22.99
C ARG A 74 -5.00 -10.39 -24.49
N ASP A 75 -5.89 -9.49 -24.88
CA ASP A 75 -6.20 -9.23 -26.28
C ASP A 75 -4.94 -8.79 -27.05
N GLN A 76 -4.12 -7.89 -26.49
CA GLN A 76 -2.86 -7.48 -27.13
C GLN A 76 -1.82 -8.60 -27.24
N LEU A 77 -1.73 -9.48 -26.24
CA LEU A 77 -0.78 -10.60 -26.25
C LEU A 77 -1.18 -11.72 -27.21
N PHE A 78 -2.49 -11.96 -27.37
CA PHE A 78 -3.00 -13.12 -28.09
C PHE A 78 -3.67 -12.80 -29.44
N GLN A 79 -3.88 -11.53 -29.81
CA GLN A 79 -4.43 -11.15 -31.13
C GLN A 79 -3.37 -10.93 -32.22
N ASN A 80 -2.17 -11.49 -32.09
CA ASN A 80 -1.09 -11.24 -33.04
C ASN A 80 -1.17 -12.02 -34.36
N ASP A 81 -2.20 -12.86 -34.57
CA ASP A 81 -2.46 -13.53 -35.85
C ASP A 81 -3.76 -13.02 -36.47
N LYS A 82 -3.74 -11.79 -37.01
CA LYS A 82 -4.69 -11.39 -38.06
C LYS A 82 -4.20 -11.88 -39.42
N VAL A 83 -4.06 -13.19 -39.56
CA VAL A 83 -4.08 -13.85 -40.87
C VAL A 83 -5.33 -14.71 -40.91
N GLU A 84 -6.39 -14.10 -41.45
CA GLU A 84 -7.47 -14.73 -42.22
C GLU A 84 -7.83 -16.18 -41.84
N ALA A 85 -8.76 -16.36 -40.89
CA ALA A 85 -9.58 -17.56 -40.85
C ALA A 85 -10.86 -17.34 -40.04
N SER A 86 -11.96 -17.21 -40.80
CA SER A 86 -13.27 -17.79 -40.48
C SER A 86 -13.99 -17.33 -39.20
N GLU A 87 -15.16 -16.72 -39.38
CA GLU A 87 -16.20 -16.46 -38.37
C GLU A 87 -16.79 -17.73 -37.69
N ASP A 88 -16.06 -18.84 -37.65
CA ASP A 88 -16.59 -20.11 -37.20
C ASP A 88 -15.57 -20.85 -36.33
N ASN A 89 -16.01 -21.14 -35.11
CA ASN A 89 -15.36 -21.99 -34.09
C ASN A 89 -14.38 -21.33 -33.11
N LEU A 90 -14.93 -20.71 -32.06
CA LEU A 90 -14.50 -21.06 -30.70
C LEU A 90 -15.71 -21.17 -29.78
N ARG A 91 -16.26 -22.38 -29.74
CA ARG A 91 -17.14 -22.84 -28.67
C ARG A 91 -16.44 -22.58 -27.34
N HIS A 92 -16.88 -21.57 -26.58
CA HIS A 92 -16.71 -21.60 -25.13
C HIS A 92 -17.59 -22.72 -24.61
N ARG A 93 -17.04 -23.94 -24.64
CA ARG A 93 -17.44 -25.02 -23.75
C ARG A 93 -17.58 -24.38 -22.37
N LYS A 94 -18.80 -24.41 -21.82
CA LYS A 94 -19.02 -24.17 -20.39
C LYS A 94 -18.12 -25.16 -19.67
N GLU A 95 -16.94 -24.70 -19.25
CA GLU A 95 -15.99 -25.45 -18.44
C GLU A 95 -16.67 -25.71 -17.10
N LYS A 96 -17.36 -26.84 -17.05
CA LYS A 96 -17.75 -27.53 -15.83
C LYS A 96 -16.45 -28.17 -15.29
N GLY A 97 -15.55 -27.35 -14.75
CA GLY A 97 -14.20 -27.82 -14.39
C GLY A 97 -13.30 -26.88 -13.58
N SER A 98 -13.71 -25.66 -13.23
CA SER A 98 -12.88 -24.71 -12.45
C SER A 98 -13.43 -24.42 -11.04
N GLY A 99 -14.48 -25.13 -10.62
CA GLY A 99 -14.98 -25.04 -9.24
C GLY A 99 -14.04 -25.72 -8.24
N GLU A 100 -13.47 -26.86 -8.62
CA GLU A 100 -12.61 -27.67 -7.74
C GLU A 100 -11.25 -26.99 -7.51
N ASP A 101 -10.62 -26.44 -8.55
CA ASP A 101 -9.32 -25.75 -8.42
C ASP A 101 -9.46 -24.43 -7.63
N LEU A 102 -10.59 -23.73 -7.79
CA LEU A 102 -10.92 -22.57 -6.97
C LEU A 102 -11.23 -22.95 -5.52
N ASP A 103 -11.90 -24.07 -5.26
CA ASP A 103 -12.17 -24.58 -3.90
C ASP A 103 -10.89 -25.04 -3.20
N VAL A 104 -9.99 -25.71 -3.93
CA VAL A 104 -8.66 -26.11 -3.43
C VAL A 104 -7.82 -24.88 -3.08
N LEU A 105 -7.79 -23.87 -3.96
CA LEU A 105 -7.10 -22.61 -3.70
C LEU A 105 -7.73 -21.85 -2.51
N LEU A 106 -9.06 -21.84 -2.42
CA LEU A 106 -9.78 -21.19 -1.32
C LEU A 106 -9.50 -21.89 0.01
N LYS A 107 -9.48 -23.22 0.05
CA LYS A 107 -9.05 -24.03 1.22
C LYS A 107 -7.61 -23.77 1.59
N TYR A 108 -6.70 -23.66 0.62
CA TYR A 108 -5.30 -23.33 0.88
C TYR A 108 -5.17 -21.96 1.55
N HIS A 109 -5.82 -20.93 1.02
CA HIS A 109 -5.83 -19.61 1.63
C HIS A 109 -6.51 -19.59 2.99
N HIS A 110 -7.59 -20.35 3.19
CA HIS A 110 -8.25 -20.48 4.48
C HIS A 110 -7.32 -21.10 5.53
N SER A 111 -6.67 -22.23 5.20
CA SER A 111 -5.71 -22.89 6.07
C SER A 111 -4.50 -22.02 6.38
N MET A 112 -3.99 -21.27 5.39
CA MET A 112 -2.89 -20.33 5.60
C MET A 112 -3.29 -19.20 6.58
N ARG A 113 -4.52 -18.70 6.46
CA ARG A 113 -5.05 -17.66 7.36
C ARG A 113 -5.31 -18.18 8.77
N GLU A 114 -5.79 -19.40 8.91
CA GLU A 114 -6.00 -20.05 10.21
C GLU A 114 -4.68 -20.16 10.99
N LYS A 115 -3.59 -20.58 10.32
CA LYS A 115 -2.25 -20.61 10.92
C LYS A 115 -1.75 -19.23 11.39
N ILE A 116 -2.07 -18.17 10.64
CA ILE A 116 -1.72 -16.80 11.03
C ILE A 116 -2.52 -16.39 12.26
N ALA A 117 -3.82 -16.70 12.30
CA ALA A 117 -4.69 -16.41 13.44
C ALA A 117 -4.20 -17.14 14.70
N ASP A 118 -3.79 -18.39 14.59
CA ASP A 118 -3.22 -19.16 15.71
C ASP A 118 -1.93 -18.54 16.24
N ASN A 119 -1.02 -18.14 15.36
CA ASN A 119 0.22 -17.47 15.76
C ASN A 119 -0.06 -16.10 16.41
N MET A 120 -1.02 -15.35 15.90
CA MET A 120 -1.45 -14.09 16.52
C MET A 120 -2.04 -14.34 17.91
N LEU A 121 -2.88 -15.36 18.08
CA LEU A 121 -3.43 -15.75 19.38
C LEU A 121 -2.32 -16.15 20.37
N LEU A 122 -1.33 -16.91 19.91
CA LEU A 122 -0.19 -17.29 20.73
C LEU A 122 0.62 -16.07 21.17
N MET A 123 0.90 -15.15 20.25
CA MET A 123 1.61 -13.91 20.56
C MET A 123 0.82 -13.06 21.57
N VAL A 124 -0.50 -12.93 21.42
CA VAL A 124 -1.36 -12.20 22.36
C VAL A 124 -1.36 -12.85 23.74
N ARG A 125 -1.39 -14.19 23.83
CA ARG A 125 -1.27 -14.90 25.11
C ARG A 125 0.07 -14.62 25.77
N ASN A 126 1.17 -14.71 25.01
CA ASN A 126 2.50 -14.41 25.53
C ASN A 126 2.60 -12.94 25.99
N LEU A 127 2.12 -11.99 25.20
CA LEU A 127 2.06 -10.57 25.60
C LEU A 127 1.25 -10.35 26.89
N LYS A 128 0.13 -11.06 27.05
CA LYS A 128 -0.67 -11.02 28.28
C LYS A 128 0.13 -11.52 29.48
N GLU A 129 0.81 -12.66 29.35
CA GLU A 129 1.64 -13.23 30.42
C GLU A 129 2.78 -12.27 30.81
N GLN A 130 3.49 -11.71 29.83
CA GLN A 130 4.54 -10.74 30.08
C GLN A 130 4.01 -9.46 30.76
N SER A 131 2.85 -8.96 30.33
CA SER A 131 2.20 -7.80 30.95
C SER A 131 1.78 -8.07 32.40
N GLN A 132 1.29 -9.28 32.70
CA GLN A 132 0.97 -9.69 34.06
C GLN A 132 2.22 -9.77 34.94
N LEU A 133 3.31 -10.35 34.43
CA LEU A 133 4.59 -10.40 35.15
C LEU A 133 5.10 -8.98 35.42
N ALA A 134 5.16 -8.12 34.41
CA ALA A 134 5.54 -6.72 34.57
C ALA A 134 4.69 -6.00 35.62
N SER A 135 3.38 -6.25 35.65
CA SER A 135 2.47 -5.66 36.65
C SER A 135 2.84 -6.08 38.08
N THR A 136 3.24 -7.33 38.29
CA THR A 136 3.67 -7.79 39.62
C THR A 136 5.03 -7.23 40.04
N ILE A 137 5.95 -7.03 39.09
CA ILE A 137 7.26 -6.42 39.34
C ILE A 137 7.06 -4.96 39.77
N ILE A 138 6.29 -4.19 39.00
CA ILE A 138 5.99 -2.78 39.31
C ILE A 138 5.36 -2.66 40.69
N LYS A 139 4.40 -3.53 41.06
CA LYS A 139 3.80 -3.50 42.40
C LYS A 139 4.85 -3.70 43.50
N LYS A 140 5.75 -4.67 43.35
CA LYS A 140 6.84 -4.90 44.30
C LYS A 140 7.79 -3.70 44.35
N ASP A 141 8.15 -3.13 43.21
CA ASP A 141 9.03 -1.96 43.14
C ASP A 141 8.39 -0.75 43.85
N VAL A 142 7.08 -0.54 43.67
CA VAL A 142 6.33 0.50 44.40
C VAL A 142 6.35 0.26 45.90
N GLU A 143 6.11 -0.97 46.37
CA GLU A 143 6.19 -1.31 47.80
C GLU A 143 7.58 -1.01 48.37
N VAL A 144 8.64 -1.38 47.65
CA VAL A 144 10.03 -1.12 48.06
C VAL A 144 10.32 0.38 48.13
N ILE A 145 9.88 1.16 47.14
CA ILE A 145 10.05 2.63 47.12
C ILE A 145 9.31 3.28 48.30
N VAL A 146 8.09 2.83 48.61
CA VAL A 146 7.34 3.34 49.76
C VAL A 146 8.07 3.04 51.06
N LEU A 147 8.57 1.80 51.23
CA LEU A 147 9.34 1.44 52.41
C LEU A 147 10.62 2.28 52.56
N SER A 148 11.38 2.48 51.49
CA SER A 148 12.59 3.30 51.53
C SER A 148 12.28 4.77 51.85
N SER A 149 11.24 5.33 51.24
CA SER A 149 10.79 6.71 51.54
C SER A 149 10.43 6.88 53.01
N THR A 150 9.67 5.94 53.59
CA THR A 150 9.30 6.04 55.02
C THR A 150 10.49 5.83 55.97
N ALA A 151 11.52 5.10 55.54
CA ALA A 151 12.74 4.95 56.31
C ALA A 151 13.58 6.23 56.29
N GLU A 152 13.69 6.87 55.13
CA GLU A 152 14.35 8.17 54.97
C GLU A 152 13.65 9.27 55.78
N ASP A 153 12.31 9.31 55.76
CA ASP A 153 11.52 10.28 56.55
C ASP A 153 11.82 10.16 58.04
N LYS A 154 11.87 8.92 58.56
CA LYS A 154 12.23 8.66 59.97
C LYS A 154 13.68 9.06 60.28
N GLU A 155 14.61 8.84 59.35
CA GLU A 155 16.00 9.24 59.54
C GLU A 155 16.14 10.77 59.62
N ILE A 156 15.41 11.51 58.77
CA ILE A 156 15.37 12.98 58.81
C ILE A 156 14.80 13.47 60.14
N GLU A 157 13.70 12.88 60.62
CA GLU A 157 13.06 13.26 61.88
C GLU A 157 14.02 13.07 63.08
N VAL A 158 14.75 11.95 63.12
CA VAL A 158 15.79 11.71 64.14
C VAL A 158 16.92 12.72 64.04
N ARG A 159 17.41 13.06 62.83
CA ARG A 159 18.48 14.05 62.64
C ARG A 159 18.07 15.46 63.07
N ILE A 160 16.79 15.83 62.92
CA ILE A 160 16.26 17.11 63.42
C ILE A 160 16.20 17.10 64.95
N SER A 161 15.76 15.99 65.56
CA SER A 161 15.60 15.88 67.01
C SER A 161 16.94 15.87 67.79
N VAL A 162 18.03 15.45 67.14
CA VAL A 162 19.38 15.40 67.73
C VAL A 162 20.18 16.70 67.53
N ARG A 163 19.62 17.71 66.86
CA ARG A 163 20.26 19.00 66.57
C ARG A 163 19.62 20.15 67.34
#